data_AF-A0A124F7T6-F1
#
_entry.id   AF-A0A124F7T6-F1
#
_cell.length_a   1.000
_cell.length_b   1.000
_cell.length_c   1.000
_cell.angle_alpha   90.00
_cell.angle_beta   90.00
_cell.angle_gamma   90.00
#
_symmetry.space_group_name_H-M   'P 1'
#
loop_
_entity.id
_entity.type
_entity.pdbx_description
1 polymer ?
#
loop_
_entity_poly.entity_id
_entity_poly.type
_entity_poly.pdbx_seq_one_letter_code
_entity_poly.pdbx_strand_id
1 'polypeptide(L)'
;MESRLRSLAGFVEALKEALSFKFNVNRFDHRLKLQKLVYIYKALGGNLLDYEFNLYLRGPYSPELADDYYHLSNSGMMEEVGGQQKEIFLQDKIFRALVNMAKDKDGTWLEIAATLIELKKVAESLAKLGITKEDFEMELVNLTYKRKPFASKNYIKTVLEELKKYGAI
;
A
#
# COMPACT_ATOMS: atom_id res chain seq x y z
N MET A 1 -23.27 -9.16 -7.80
CA MET A 1 -21.81 -9.12 -7.57
C MET A 1 -21.50 -7.95 -6.67
N GLU A 2 -20.82 -8.22 -5.57
CA GLU A 2 -20.53 -7.24 -4.52
C GLU A 2 -19.74 -6.04 -5.07
N SER A 3 -20.11 -4.84 -4.61
CA SER A 3 -19.46 -3.57 -5.01
C SER A 3 -17.95 -3.61 -4.82
N ARG A 4 -17.50 -4.23 -3.72
CA ARG A 4 -16.09 -4.38 -3.34
C ARG A 4 -15.26 -5.16 -4.36
N LEU A 5 -15.78 -6.28 -4.88
CA LEU A 5 -15.11 -7.06 -5.93
C LEU A 5 -14.92 -6.25 -7.21
N ARG A 6 -15.90 -5.41 -7.57
CA ARG A 6 -15.77 -4.52 -8.74
C ARG A 6 -14.72 -3.45 -8.53
N SER A 7 -14.71 -2.82 -7.36
CA SER A 7 -13.66 -1.88 -6.97
C SER A 7 -12.27 -2.50 -7.03
N LEU A 8 -12.09 -3.70 -6.49
CA LEU A 8 -10.80 -4.38 -6.55
C LEU A 8 -10.38 -4.70 -7.98
N ALA A 9 -11.29 -5.27 -8.78
CA ALA A 9 -11.02 -5.59 -10.18
C ALA A 9 -10.60 -4.34 -10.97
N GLY A 10 -11.36 -3.24 -10.82
CA GLY A 10 -11.04 -1.96 -11.46
C GLY A 10 -9.69 -1.39 -11.02
N PHE A 11 -9.37 -1.49 -9.72
CA PHE A 11 -8.08 -1.03 -9.19
C PHE A 11 -6.92 -1.85 -9.76
N VAL A 12 -7.04 -3.17 -9.83
CA VAL A 12 -6.02 -4.05 -10.40
C VAL A 12 -5.82 -3.77 -11.89
N GLU A 13 -6.89 -3.63 -12.67
CA GLU A 13 -6.81 -3.27 -14.08
C GLU A 13 -6.17 -1.89 -14.29
N ALA A 14 -6.54 -0.90 -13.47
CA ALA A 14 -5.96 0.43 -13.54
C ALA A 14 -4.46 0.40 -13.22
N LEU A 15 -4.02 -0.41 -12.24
CA LEU A 15 -2.60 -0.59 -11.93
C LEU A 15 -1.85 -1.31 -13.04
N LYS A 16 -2.46 -2.32 -13.69
CA LYS A 16 -1.85 -3.01 -14.84
C LYS A 16 -1.53 -2.02 -15.94
N GLU A 17 -2.47 -1.13 -16.26
CA GLU A 17 -2.31 -0.09 -17.26
C GLU A 17 -1.27 0.96 -16.82
N ALA A 18 -1.45 1.56 -15.64
CA ALA A 18 -0.67 2.69 -15.18
C ALA A 18 0.79 2.35 -14.82
N LEU A 19 1.05 1.14 -14.32
CA LEU A 19 2.39 0.67 -13.97
C LEU A 19 3.01 -0.26 -15.03
N SER A 20 2.28 -0.57 -16.11
CA SER A 20 2.68 -1.59 -17.09
C SER A 20 3.08 -2.92 -16.44
N PHE A 21 2.39 -3.29 -15.34
CA PHE A 21 2.74 -4.44 -14.50
C PHE A 21 1.65 -5.51 -14.54
N LYS A 22 1.99 -6.72 -15.02
CA LYS A 22 1.06 -7.85 -15.07
C LYS A 22 1.01 -8.58 -13.73
N PHE A 23 -0.02 -8.29 -12.94
CA PHE A 23 -0.29 -9.01 -11.70
C PHE A 23 -0.57 -10.50 -11.97
N ASN A 24 -0.03 -11.37 -11.10
CA ASN A 24 -0.21 -12.81 -11.16
C ASN A 24 -0.53 -13.30 -9.75
N VAL A 25 -1.75 -13.80 -9.54
CA VAL A 25 -2.21 -14.23 -8.22
C VAL A 25 -1.37 -15.37 -7.64
N ASN A 26 -0.79 -16.24 -8.48
CA ASN A 26 0.00 -17.38 -8.04
C ASN A 26 1.40 -16.96 -7.53
N ARG A 27 1.83 -15.73 -7.82
CA ARG A 27 3.11 -15.17 -7.36
C ARG A 27 2.97 -14.45 -6.03
N PHE A 28 3.68 -14.92 -5.01
CA PHE A 28 3.62 -14.37 -3.65
C PHE A 28 4.01 -12.89 -3.58
N ASP A 29 5.08 -12.50 -4.27
CA ASP A 29 5.55 -11.12 -4.39
C ASP A 29 4.52 -10.20 -5.07
N HIS A 30 3.76 -10.70 -6.04
CA HIS A 30 2.69 -9.92 -6.69
C HIS A 30 1.50 -9.72 -5.76
N ARG A 31 1.11 -10.76 -5.00
CA ARG A 31 0.06 -10.64 -3.96
C ARG A 31 0.46 -9.62 -2.88
N LEU A 32 1.71 -9.69 -2.41
CA LEU A 32 2.22 -8.70 -1.46
C LEU A 32 2.23 -7.30 -2.06
N LYS A 33 2.68 -7.11 -3.30
CA LYS A 33 2.67 -5.80 -3.97
C LYS A 33 1.26 -5.20 -4.01
N LEU A 34 0.24 -5.99 -4.37
CA LEU A 34 -1.14 -5.53 -4.38
C LEU A 34 -1.61 -5.11 -2.97
N GLN A 35 -1.32 -5.92 -1.95
CA GLN A 35 -1.64 -5.60 -0.55
C GLN A 35 -1.05 -4.26 -0.11
N LYS A 36 0.21 -3.98 -0.47
CA LYS A 36 0.86 -2.69 -0.15
C LYS A 36 0.26 -1.53 -0.92
N LEU A 37 -0.01 -1.70 -2.20
CA LEU A 37 -0.59 -0.63 -3.02
C LEU A 37 -1.99 -0.23 -2.55
N VAL A 38 -2.84 -1.19 -2.17
CA VAL A 38 -4.17 -0.90 -1.60
C VAL A 38 -4.04 -0.20 -0.26
N TYR A 39 -3.15 -0.67 0.63
CA TYR A 39 -2.94 -0.04 1.92
C TYR A 39 -2.45 1.41 1.80
N ILE A 40 -1.47 1.65 0.94
CA ILE A 40 -0.93 2.99 0.67
C ILE A 40 -2.00 3.89 0.02
N TYR A 41 -2.80 3.37 -0.90
CA TYR A 41 -3.94 4.09 -1.48
C TYR A 41 -4.90 4.61 -0.40
N LYS A 42 -5.29 3.73 0.55
CA LYS A 42 -6.14 4.12 1.68
C LYS A 42 -5.48 5.20 2.54
N ALA A 43 -4.18 5.06 2.81
CA ALA A 43 -3.43 6.04 3.62
C ALA A 43 -3.33 7.43 2.97
N LEU A 44 -3.30 7.49 1.63
CA LEU A 44 -3.38 8.74 0.87
C LEU A 44 -4.79 9.36 0.85
N GLY A 45 -5.78 8.74 1.51
CA GLY A 45 -7.17 9.20 1.57
C GLY A 45 -8.08 8.57 0.51
N GLY A 46 -7.62 7.51 -0.17
CA GLY A 46 -8.43 6.76 -1.14
C GLY A 46 -9.55 6.00 -0.44
N ASN A 47 -10.77 6.09 -0.98
CA ASN A 47 -11.99 5.57 -0.33
C ASN A 47 -12.81 4.60 -1.21
N LEU A 48 -12.32 4.29 -2.42
CA LEU A 48 -13.01 3.35 -3.33
C LEU A 48 -12.79 1.88 -2.95
N LEU A 49 -11.86 1.60 -2.02
CA LEU A 49 -11.50 0.26 -1.56
C LEU A 49 -11.67 0.15 -0.05
N ASP A 50 -12.62 -0.69 0.36
CA ASP A 50 -12.98 -0.86 1.76
C ASP A 50 -12.48 -2.20 2.30
N TYR A 51 -11.15 -2.30 2.46
CA TYR A 51 -10.50 -3.45 3.09
C TYR A 51 -9.90 -3.07 4.44
N GLU A 52 -10.10 -3.91 5.43
CA GLU A 52 -9.46 -3.80 6.74
C GLU A 52 -8.10 -4.48 6.75
N PHE A 53 -7.14 -3.89 7.46
CA PHE A 53 -5.75 -4.35 7.50
C PHE A 53 -5.31 -4.64 8.93
N ASN A 54 -4.54 -5.72 9.07
CA ASN A 54 -3.87 -6.08 10.31
C ASN A 54 -2.35 -6.09 10.10
N LEU A 55 -1.59 -5.86 11.17
CA LEU A 55 -0.13 -5.91 11.12
C LEU A 55 0.34 -7.37 11.01
N TYR A 56 0.97 -7.72 9.88
CA TYR A 56 1.55 -9.03 9.64
C TYR A 56 3.08 -8.96 9.47
N LEU A 57 3.76 -10.11 9.37
CA LEU A 57 5.23 -10.21 9.31
C LEU A 57 5.85 -9.30 8.23
N ARG A 58 5.21 -9.21 7.06
CA ARG A 58 5.63 -8.39 5.91
C ARG A 58 4.93 -7.03 5.87
N GLY A 59 4.48 -6.51 7.02
CA GLY A 59 3.72 -5.26 7.15
C GLY A 59 2.20 -5.47 7.02
N PRO A 60 1.41 -4.39 6.84
CA PRO A 60 -0.05 -4.45 6.77
C PRO A 60 -0.57 -5.46 5.73
N TYR A 61 -1.55 -6.27 6.13
CA TYR A 61 -2.14 -7.30 5.29
C TYR A 61 -3.64 -7.43 5.56
N SER A 62 -4.41 -7.58 4.50
CA SER A 62 -5.85 -7.83 4.53
C SER A 62 -6.14 -9.23 3.98
N PRO A 63 -6.56 -10.19 4.81
CA PRO A 63 -6.99 -11.51 4.35
C PRO A 63 -8.15 -11.43 3.35
N GLU A 64 -9.13 -10.55 3.61
CA GLU A 64 -10.29 -10.35 2.74
C GLU A 64 -9.88 -9.86 1.33
N LEU A 65 -8.94 -8.91 1.24
CA LEU A 65 -8.37 -8.48 -0.05
C LEU A 65 -7.69 -9.66 -0.77
N ALA A 66 -7.02 -10.54 -0.05
CA ALA A 66 -6.37 -11.70 -0.66
C ALA A 66 -7.41 -12.68 -1.21
N ASP A 67 -8.45 -12.98 -0.44
CA ASP A 67 -9.53 -13.89 -0.82
C ASP A 67 -10.29 -13.37 -2.03
N ASP A 68 -10.65 -12.09 -2.04
CA ASP A 68 -11.32 -11.42 -3.17
C ASP A 68 -10.43 -11.44 -4.43
N TYR A 69 -9.11 -11.21 -4.27
CA TYR A 69 -8.17 -11.27 -5.38
C TYR A 69 -8.02 -12.69 -5.95
N TYR A 70 -7.99 -13.71 -5.09
CA TYR A 70 -8.02 -15.12 -5.52
C TYR A 70 -9.31 -15.46 -6.24
N HIS A 71 -10.45 -15.04 -5.69
CA HIS A 71 -11.76 -15.29 -6.27
C HIS A 71 -11.84 -14.72 -7.69
N LEU A 72 -11.53 -13.42 -7.87
CA LEU A 72 -11.55 -12.75 -9.18
C LEU A 72 -10.60 -13.38 -10.20
N SER A 73 -9.41 -13.81 -9.76
CA SER A 73 -8.43 -14.42 -10.66
C SER A 73 -8.83 -15.84 -11.06
N ASN A 74 -9.38 -16.64 -10.14
CA ASN A 74 -9.74 -18.03 -10.40
C ASN A 74 -11.03 -18.16 -11.20
N SER A 75 -11.96 -17.21 -11.07
CA SER A 75 -13.20 -17.16 -11.84
C SER A 75 -13.03 -16.58 -13.24
N GLY A 76 -11.88 -15.97 -13.55
CA GLY A 76 -11.64 -15.28 -14.83
C GLY A 76 -12.39 -13.95 -14.96
N MET A 77 -12.97 -13.43 -13.87
CA MET A 77 -13.88 -12.28 -13.90
C MET A 77 -13.17 -10.92 -13.80
N MET A 78 -11.84 -10.90 -13.65
CA MET A 78 -11.07 -9.66 -13.43
C MET A 78 -11.33 -8.59 -14.50
N GLU A 79 -11.20 -8.94 -15.78
CA GLU A 79 -11.32 -7.98 -16.88
C GLU A 79 -12.79 -7.61 -17.15
N GLU A 80 -13.69 -8.60 -17.12
CA GLU A 80 -15.13 -8.41 -17.33
C GLU A 80 -15.72 -7.43 -16.32
N VAL A 81 -15.32 -7.55 -15.05
CA VAL A 81 -15.88 -6.80 -13.94
C VAL A 81 -15.15 -5.47 -13.74
N GLY A 82 -13.85 -5.43 -14.03
CA GLY A 82 -13.00 -4.27 -13.78
C GLY A 82 -13.21 -3.11 -14.75
N GLY A 83 -13.73 -3.35 -15.96
CA GLY A 83 -13.71 -2.38 -17.06
C GLY A 83 -14.26 -0.98 -16.73
N GLN A 84 -15.48 -0.89 -16.19
CA GLN A 84 -16.08 0.43 -15.83
C GLN A 84 -15.36 1.09 -14.64
N GLN A 85 -14.96 0.28 -13.67
CA GLN A 85 -14.37 0.76 -12.43
C GLN A 85 -12.90 1.18 -12.61
N LYS A 86 -12.21 0.60 -13.61
CA LYS A 86 -10.86 0.96 -14.05
C LYS A 86 -10.77 2.45 -14.37
N GLU A 87 -11.68 2.96 -15.20
CA GLU A 87 -11.68 4.36 -15.63
C GLU A 87 -11.88 5.34 -14.46
N ILE A 88 -12.68 4.95 -13.46
CA ILE A 88 -12.85 5.72 -12.22
C ILE A 88 -11.51 5.88 -11.49
N PHE A 89 -10.73 4.80 -11.36
CA PHE A 89 -9.41 4.88 -10.74
C PHE A 89 -8.40 5.67 -11.57
N LEU A 90 -8.39 5.54 -12.89
CA LEU A 90 -7.48 6.31 -13.75
C LEU A 90 -7.72 7.83 -13.63
N GLN A 91 -8.96 8.25 -13.36
CA GLN A 91 -9.32 9.65 -13.13
C GLN A 91 -9.12 10.10 -11.66
N ASP A 92 -9.05 9.18 -10.71
CA ASP A 92 -8.84 9.49 -9.29
C ASP A 92 -7.46 10.13 -9.06
N LYS A 93 -7.45 11.32 -8.42
CA LYS A 93 -6.22 12.04 -8.07
C LYS A 93 -5.35 11.26 -7.06
N ILE A 94 -5.97 10.51 -6.15
CA ILE A 94 -5.27 9.73 -5.13
C ILE A 94 -4.62 8.51 -5.76
N PHE A 95 -5.32 7.85 -6.66
CA PHE A 95 -4.75 6.77 -7.46
C PHE A 95 -3.56 7.25 -8.30
N ARG A 96 -3.67 8.40 -8.96
CA ARG A 96 -2.54 8.99 -9.71
C ARG A 96 -1.35 9.33 -8.81
N ALA A 97 -1.60 9.85 -7.60
CA ALA A 97 -0.55 10.09 -6.61
C ALA A 97 0.15 8.79 -6.19
N LEU A 98 -0.62 7.73 -5.90
CA LEU A 98 -0.09 6.39 -5.62
C LEU A 98 0.80 5.89 -6.76
N VAL A 99 0.30 5.93 -8.00
CA VAL A 99 1.04 5.46 -9.19
C VAL A 99 2.34 6.23 -9.33
N ASN A 100 2.30 7.56 -9.26
CA ASN A 100 3.51 8.39 -9.39
C ASN A 100 4.53 8.09 -8.29
N MET A 101 4.07 7.80 -7.07
CA MET A 101 4.94 7.47 -5.94
C MET A 101 5.53 6.05 -6.04
N ALA A 102 4.73 5.08 -6.49
CA ALA A 102 5.12 3.67 -6.57
C ALA A 102 5.79 3.29 -7.90
N LYS A 103 5.83 4.20 -8.88
CA LYS A 103 6.49 3.98 -10.17
C LYS A 103 7.96 3.68 -9.95
N ASP A 104 8.45 2.64 -10.64
CA ASP A 104 9.83 2.15 -10.56
C ASP A 104 10.29 1.69 -9.16
N LYS A 105 9.36 1.54 -8.20
CA LYS A 105 9.64 1.03 -6.85
C LYS A 105 9.49 -0.48 -6.78
N ASP A 106 10.39 -1.11 -6.05
CA ASP A 106 10.43 -2.55 -5.82
C ASP A 106 9.57 -2.97 -4.61
N GLY A 107 9.53 -4.28 -4.34
CA GLY A 107 8.80 -4.82 -3.19
C GLY A 107 9.36 -4.35 -1.85
N THR A 108 10.66 -4.12 -1.77
CA THR A 108 11.35 -3.65 -0.56
C THR A 108 10.90 -2.25 -0.18
N TRP A 109 10.87 -1.34 -1.16
CA TRP A 109 10.36 0.02 -0.97
C TRP A 109 8.91 0.00 -0.50
N LEU A 110 8.05 -0.81 -1.13
CA LEU A 110 6.63 -0.91 -0.78
C LEU A 110 6.41 -1.46 0.64
N GLU A 111 7.21 -2.44 1.06
CA GLU A 111 7.14 -2.99 2.41
C GLU A 111 7.55 -1.96 3.47
N ILE A 112 8.61 -1.18 3.22
CA ILE A 112 9.03 -0.10 4.12
C ILE A 112 7.99 1.01 4.14
N ALA A 113 7.52 1.45 2.98
CA ALA A 113 6.55 2.53 2.85
C ALA A 113 5.27 2.23 3.65
N ALA A 114 4.68 1.05 3.46
CA ALA A 114 3.50 0.63 4.21
C ALA A 114 3.78 0.49 5.71
N THR A 115 4.99 0.08 6.10
CA THR A 115 5.37 -0.02 7.53
C THR A 115 5.53 1.35 8.18
N LEU A 116 6.11 2.33 7.48
CA LEU A 116 6.20 3.72 7.94
C LEU A 116 4.80 4.31 8.16
N ILE A 117 3.90 4.12 7.20
CA ILE A 117 2.52 4.61 7.28
C ILE A 117 1.80 3.99 8.49
N GLU A 118 1.91 2.68 8.67
CA GLU A 118 1.27 1.95 9.78
C GLU A 118 1.77 2.43 11.15
N LEU A 119 3.08 2.70 11.27
CA LEU A 119 3.69 3.10 12.54
C LEU A 119 3.59 4.60 12.82
N LYS A 120 3.14 5.42 11.86
CA LYS A 120 3.06 6.88 11.99
C LYS A 120 2.37 7.32 13.27
N LYS A 121 1.15 6.83 13.53
CA LYS A 121 0.38 7.23 14.72
C LYS A 121 1.07 6.84 16.03
N VAL A 122 1.73 5.68 16.05
CA VAL A 122 2.49 5.22 17.22
C VAL A 122 3.68 6.15 17.47
N ALA A 123 4.46 6.45 16.43
CA ALA A 123 5.60 7.37 16.53
C ALA A 123 5.16 8.77 16.98
N GLU A 124 4.08 9.30 16.41
CA GLU A 124 3.53 10.59 16.81
C GLU A 124 3.13 10.61 18.29
N SER A 125 2.43 9.58 18.77
CA SER A 125 2.01 9.50 20.18
C SER A 125 3.21 9.44 21.11
N LEU A 126 4.22 8.62 20.80
CA LEU A 126 5.43 8.51 21.62
C LEU A 126 6.21 9.83 21.69
N ALA A 127 6.36 10.52 20.56
CA ALA A 127 7.04 11.80 20.48
C ALA A 127 6.25 12.90 21.22
N LYS A 128 4.94 13.00 21.00
CA LYS A 128 4.06 14.00 21.67
C LYS A 128 4.04 13.84 23.18
N LEU A 129 4.10 12.60 23.68
CA LEU A 129 4.11 12.30 25.12
C LEU A 129 5.50 12.42 25.77
N GLY A 130 6.56 12.71 25.01
CA GLY A 130 7.93 12.78 25.53
C GLY A 130 8.45 11.45 26.07
N ILE A 131 7.86 10.31 25.65
CA ILE A 131 8.29 8.97 26.04
C ILE A 131 9.66 8.65 25.41
N THR A 132 9.88 9.17 24.22
CA THR A 132 11.14 9.11 23.49
C THR A 132 11.87 10.45 23.56
N LYS A 133 13.21 10.40 23.54
CA LYS A 133 14.07 11.59 23.45
C LYS A 133 14.22 12.08 22.00
N GLU A 134 13.80 11.26 21.04
CA GLU A 134 13.90 11.54 19.62
C GLU A 134 12.68 12.31 19.13
N ASP A 135 12.84 13.06 18.03
CA ASP A 135 11.71 13.63 17.32
C ASP A 135 10.85 12.55 16.64
N PHE A 136 9.68 12.96 16.14
CA PHE A 136 8.73 12.08 15.46
C PHE A 136 9.36 11.28 14.31
N GLU A 137 10.17 11.92 13.47
CA GLU A 137 10.74 11.28 12.28
C GLU A 137 11.77 10.23 12.68
N MET A 138 12.63 10.57 13.64
CA MET A 138 13.65 9.66 14.11
C MET A 138 13.04 8.49 14.90
N GLU A 139 12.00 8.72 15.69
CA GLU A 139 11.23 7.64 16.33
C GLU A 139 10.59 6.72 15.28
N LEU A 140 9.97 7.30 14.24
CA LEU A 140 9.33 6.53 13.18
C LEU A 140 10.33 5.65 12.41
N VAL A 141 11.50 6.19 12.06
CA VAL A 141 12.60 5.43 11.44
C VAL A 141 13.10 4.33 12.38
N ASN A 142 13.24 4.62 13.67
CA ASN A 142 13.70 3.64 14.67
C ASN A 142 12.71 2.49 14.85
N LEU A 143 11.41 2.77 14.95
CA LEU A 143 10.36 1.75 15.04
C LEU A 143 10.31 0.91 13.76
N THR A 144 10.42 1.55 12.60
CA THR A 144 10.43 0.85 11.31
C THR A 144 11.66 -0.05 11.19
N TYR A 145 12.85 0.42 11.57
CA TYR A 145 14.08 -0.39 11.56
C TYR A 145 13.97 -1.60 12.47
N LYS A 146 13.40 -1.46 13.68
CA LYS A 146 13.15 -2.59 14.60
C LYS A 146 12.26 -3.67 13.96
N ARG A 147 11.29 -3.27 13.13
CA ARG A 147 10.40 -4.19 12.41
C ARG A 147 10.99 -4.74 11.11
N LYS A 148 11.88 -3.97 10.47
CA LYS A 148 12.47 -4.24 9.16
C LYS A 148 14.00 -4.14 9.22
N PRO A 149 14.67 -5.01 10.01
CA PRO A 149 16.11 -4.92 10.23
C PRO A 149 16.95 -5.22 8.98
N PHE A 150 16.33 -5.77 7.92
CA PHE A 150 16.97 -5.97 6.62
C PHE A 150 17.22 -4.65 5.87
N ALA A 151 16.51 -3.56 6.23
CA ALA A 151 16.66 -2.26 5.60
C ALA A 151 17.50 -1.34 6.50
N SER A 152 18.46 -0.60 5.91
CA SER A 152 19.25 0.37 6.67
C SER A 152 18.39 1.57 7.10
N LYS A 153 18.72 2.19 8.24
CA LYS A 153 18.05 3.42 8.69
C LYS A 153 18.11 4.54 7.64
N ASN A 154 19.24 4.67 6.93
CA ASN A 154 19.40 5.66 5.86
C ASN A 154 18.40 5.41 4.74
N TYR A 155 18.23 4.15 4.31
CA TYR A 155 17.27 3.81 3.28
C TYR A 155 15.83 4.05 3.75
N ILE A 156 15.49 3.67 4.99
CA ILE A 156 14.17 3.95 5.58
C ILE A 156 13.90 5.48 5.59
N LYS A 157 14.90 6.29 5.94
CA LYS A 157 14.78 7.75 5.91
C LYS A 157 14.55 8.27 4.48
N THR A 158 15.22 7.71 3.47
CA THR A 158 14.95 8.04 2.07
C THR A 158 13.50 7.75 1.68
N VAL A 159 12.95 6.59 2.08
CA VAL A 159 11.54 6.25 1.83
C VAL A 159 10.60 7.22 2.55
N LEU A 160 10.89 7.57 3.81
CA LEU A 160 10.11 8.56 4.57
C LEU A 160 10.07 9.92 3.86
N GLU A 161 11.20 10.43 3.38
CA GLU A 161 11.25 11.69 2.65
C GLU A 161 10.47 11.64 1.34
N GLU A 162 10.44 10.50 0.66
CA GLU A 162 9.57 10.32 -0.50
C GLU A 162 8.09 10.35 -0.11
N LEU A 163 7.68 9.64 0.95
CA LEU A 163 6.29 9.64 1.42
C LEU A 163 5.79 11.04 1.79
N LYS A 164 6.64 11.86 2.44
CA LYS A 164 6.33 13.26 2.79
C LYS A 164 6.02 14.11 1.56
N LYS A 165 6.73 13.92 0.43
CA LYS A 165 6.48 14.67 -0.82
C LYS A 165 5.08 14.43 -1.39
N TYR A 166 4.48 13.28 -1.09
CA TYR A 166 3.14 12.90 -1.55
C TYR A 166 2.06 13.09 -0.47
N GLY A 167 2.40 13.61 0.71
CA GLY A 167 1.47 13.79 1.82
C GLY A 167 0.96 12.47 2.44
N ALA A 168 1.70 11.37 2.26
CA ALA A 168 1.36 10.06 2.84
C ALA A 168 1.72 9.96 4.33
N ILE A 169 2.64 10.82 4.78
CA ILE A 169 3.09 10.96 6.18
C ILE A 169 3.09 12.44 6.54
#